data_AF-A0A351C3F3-F1
#
_entry.id   AF-A0A351C3F3-F1
#
_cell.length_a   1.000
_cell.length_b   1.000
_cell.length_c   1.000
_cell.angle_alpha   90.00
_cell.angle_beta   90.00
_cell.angle_gamma   90.00
#
_symmetry.space_group_name_H-M   'P 1'
#
loop_
_entity.id
_entity.type
_entity.pdbx_description
1 polymer ?
#
loop_
_entity_poly.entity_id
_entity_poly.type
_entity_poly.pdbx_seq_one_letter_code
_entity_poly.pdbx_strand_id
1 'polypeptide(L)'
;MTNFGAHIVQEQNTDANIKYLASQKKIYNTGKLTFTIQVLIAVPIPIIISIIVPLLKNIENNITWTFILYSILATFLELFLEGKTCELKKRAASIQELFDSKVLLINWNSILIPKQPESEVIFRYYNKFVKKYTLDKLYDWYPKEIESVKTNVATLLGKVLNYL
;
A
#
# COMPACT_ATOMS: atom_id res chain seq x y z
N MET A 1 -10.00 -17.04 31.09
CA MET A 1 -8.80 -17.02 30.22
C MET A 1 -9.28 -16.62 28.83
N THR A 2 -8.86 -15.47 28.34
CA THR A 2 -9.22 -14.96 27.01
C THR A 2 -8.67 -15.93 25.95
N ASN A 3 -9.53 -16.53 25.13
CA ASN A 3 -9.07 -17.36 24.01
C ASN A 3 -8.61 -16.41 22.90
N PHE A 4 -7.29 -16.24 22.76
CA PHE A 4 -6.69 -15.33 21.79
C PHE A 4 -7.04 -15.71 20.35
N GLY A 5 -7.02 -16.99 20.00
CA GLY A 5 -7.36 -17.47 18.67
C GLY A 5 -8.80 -17.15 18.27
N ALA A 6 -9.76 -17.46 19.16
CA ALA A 6 -11.17 -17.16 18.92
C ALA A 6 -11.43 -15.64 18.78
N HIS A 7 -10.74 -14.83 19.60
CA HIS A 7 -10.80 -13.37 19.48
C HIS A 7 -10.33 -12.89 18.10
N ILE A 8 -9.20 -13.41 17.60
CA ILE A 8 -8.67 -13.04 16.27
C ILE A 8 -9.69 -13.35 15.17
N VAL A 9 -10.27 -14.56 15.19
CA VAL A 9 -11.22 -15.00 14.15
C VAL A 9 -12.52 -14.20 14.17
N GLN A 10 -12.97 -13.79 15.36
CA GLN A 10 -14.15 -12.94 15.50
C GLN A 10 -13.85 -11.49 15.09
N GLU A 11 -12.78 -10.90 15.61
CA GLU A 11 -12.47 -9.48 15.41
C GLU A 11 -12.11 -9.17 13.96
N GLN A 12 -11.36 -10.03 13.27
CA GLN A 12 -10.93 -9.77 11.88
C GLN A 12 -12.09 -9.47 10.93
N ASN A 13 -13.24 -10.09 11.18
CA ASN A 13 -14.42 -10.03 10.32
C ASN A 13 -15.43 -8.96 10.75
N THR A 14 -15.11 -8.15 11.76
CA THR A 14 -15.95 -7.02 12.14
C THR A 14 -15.96 -5.93 11.07
N ASP A 15 -17.08 -5.20 10.94
CA ASP A 15 -17.22 -4.14 9.95
C ASP A 15 -16.12 -3.08 10.02
N ALA A 16 -15.64 -2.77 11.24
CA ALA A 16 -14.56 -1.81 11.44
C ALA A 16 -13.23 -2.34 10.86
N ASN A 17 -12.89 -3.60 11.16
CA ASN A 17 -11.62 -4.18 10.75
C ASN A 17 -11.59 -4.49 9.23
N ILE A 18 -12.72 -4.87 8.65
CA ILE A 18 -12.86 -5.00 7.18
C ILE A 18 -12.70 -3.63 6.48
N LYS A 19 -13.21 -2.54 7.08
CA LYS A 19 -12.95 -1.18 6.57
C LYS A 19 -11.47 -0.82 6.62
N TYR A 20 -10.75 -1.23 7.65
CA TYR A 20 -9.29 -1.03 7.73
C TYR A 20 -8.56 -1.77 6.60
N LEU A 21 -8.82 -3.07 6.44
CA LEU A 21 -8.22 -3.88 5.37
C LEU A 21 -8.53 -3.33 3.97
N ALA A 22 -9.78 -2.97 3.71
CA ALA A 22 -10.18 -2.38 2.43
C ALA A 22 -9.45 -1.04 2.15
N SER A 23 -9.34 -0.20 3.17
CA SER A 23 -8.65 1.10 3.08
C SER A 23 -7.17 0.91 2.80
N GLN A 24 -6.52 0.04 3.56
CA GLN A 24 -5.11 -0.30 3.41
C GLN A 24 -4.82 -0.87 2.00
N LYS A 25 -5.62 -1.84 1.53
CA LYS A 25 -5.49 -2.41 0.18
C LYS A 25 -5.69 -1.38 -0.93
N LYS A 26 -6.60 -0.41 -0.75
CA LYS A 26 -6.75 0.70 -1.70
C LYS A 26 -5.51 1.58 -1.78
N ILE A 27 -4.91 1.89 -0.63
CA ILE A 27 -3.69 2.69 -0.56
C ILE A 27 -2.54 1.95 -1.24
N TYR A 28 -2.36 0.64 -0.97
CA TYR A 28 -1.36 -0.18 -1.67
C TYR A 28 -1.57 -0.21 -3.18
N ASN A 29 -2.80 -0.41 -3.65
CA ASN A 29 -3.10 -0.39 -5.09
C ASN A 29 -2.77 0.97 -5.72
N THR A 30 -3.01 2.06 -4.99
CA THR A 30 -2.67 3.42 -5.44
C THR A 30 -1.15 3.62 -5.49
N GLY A 31 -0.43 3.13 -4.47
CA GLY A 31 1.03 3.15 -4.42
C GLY A 31 1.64 2.33 -5.55
N LYS A 32 1.12 1.12 -5.82
CA LYS A 32 1.57 0.27 -6.93
C LYS A 32 1.38 0.96 -8.28
N LEU A 33 0.23 1.60 -8.52
CA LEU A 33 0.00 2.37 -9.74
C LEU A 33 1.00 3.52 -9.88
N THR A 34 1.25 4.26 -8.79
CA THR A 34 2.20 5.38 -8.77
C THR A 34 3.61 4.90 -9.11
N PHE A 35 4.04 3.80 -8.50
CA PHE A 35 5.32 3.16 -8.78
C PHE A 35 5.42 2.64 -10.21
N THR A 36 4.36 2.01 -10.74
CA THR A 36 4.33 1.56 -12.14
C THR A 36 4.49 2.72 -13.11
N ILE A 37 3.85 3.86 -12.84
CA ILE A 37 4.01 5.08 -13.65
C ILE A 37 5.45 5.59 -13.57
N GLN A 38 6.05 5.63 -12.37
CA GLN A 38 7.44 6.04 -12.19
C GLN A 38 8.40 5.17 -13.01
N VAL A 39 8.27 3.84 -12.91
CA VAL A 39 9.11 2.90 -13.69
C VAL A 39 8.92 3.09 -15.19
N LEU A 40 7.68 3.32 -15.65
CA LEU A 40 7.38 3.55 -17.06
C LEU A 40 8.02 4.84 -17.59
N ILE A 41 8.11 5.89 -16.76
CA ILE A 41 8.77 7.14 -17.16
C ILE A 41 10.29 6.99 -17.11
N ALA A 42 10.82 6.31 -16.10
CA ALA A 42 12.26 6.19 -15.89
C ALA A 42 12.96 5.25 -16.89
N VAL A 43 12.28 4.22 -17.41
CA VAL A 43 12.95 3.13 -18.15
C VAL A 43 12.51 3.04 -19.63
N PRO A 44 11.27 2.67 -19.98
CA PRO A 44 10.91 2.43 -21.37
C PRO A 44 10.87 3.71 -22.20
N ILE A 45 10.49 4.86 -21.63
CA ILE A 45 10.45 6.12 -22.39
C ILE A 45 11.86 6.52 -22.89
N PRO A 46 12.91 6.61 -22.04
CA PRO A 46 14.27 6.86 -22.50
C PRO A 46 14.75 5.87 -23.57
N ILE A 47 14.48 4.57 -23.39
CA ILE A 47 14.85 3.52 -24.35
C ILE A 47 14.20 3.76 -25.71
N ILE A 48 12.89 4.04 -25.73
CA ILE A 48 12.15 4.33 -26.96
C ILE A 48 12.72 5.57 -27.66
N ILE A 49 13.02 6.63 -26.89
CA ILE A 49 13.64 7.85 -27.43
C ILE A 49 15.01 7.52 -28.04
N SER A 50 15.87 6.77 -27.34
CA SER A 50 17.20 6.37 -27.84
C SER A 50 17.14 5.56 -29.14
N ILE A 51 16.07 4.81 -29.39
CA ILE A 51 15.88 4.04 -30.63
C ILE A 51 15.31 4.92 -31.76
N ILE A 52 14.35 5.80 -31.44
CA ILE A 52 13.64 6.62 -32.45
C ILE A 52 14.51 7.77 -32.96
N VAL A 53 15.30 8.40 -32.08
CA VAL A 53 16.11 9.58 -32.42
C VAL A 53 17.07 9.34 -33.60
N PRO A 54 17.87 8.25 -33.64
CA PRO A 54 18.76 7.96 -34.77
C PRO A 54 18.03 7.69 -36.09
N LEU A 55 16.76 7.25 -36.05
CA LEU A 55 15.95 6.98 -37.25
C LEU A 55 15.44 8.30 -37.89
N LEU A 56 15.36 9.37 -37.12
CA LEU A 56 14.90 10.70 -37.55
C LEU A 56 16.10 11.59 -37.95
N LYS A 57 16.85 11.17 -38.97
CA LYS A 57 18.08 11.82 -39.49
C LYS A 57 18.02 13.33 -39.83
N ASN A 58 16.85 13.97 -39.79
CA ASN A 58 16.64 15.37 -40.25
C ASN A 58 16.35 16.38 -39.13
N ILE A 59 16.44 16.04 -37.84
CA ILE A 59 15.98 16.88 -36.71
C ILE A 59 17.05 17.05 -35.60
N GLU A 60 18.33 16.90 -35.94
CA GLU A 60 19.43 16.75 -34.96
C GLU A 60 19.51 17.87 -33.89
N ASN A 61 19.23 19.13 -34.23
CA ASN A 61 19.37 20.23 -33.27
C ASN A 61 18.21 20.38 -32.27
N ASN A 62 16.98 19.98 -32.61
CA ASN A 62 15.82 20.16 -31.73
C ASN A 62 15.61 18.99 -30.75
N ILE A 63 16.10 17.81 -31.11
CA ILE A 63 15.94 16.60 -30.30
C ILE A 63 16.77 16.68 -29.01
N THR A 64 17.99 17.20 -29.07
CA THR A 64 18.89 17.29 -27.91
C THR A 64 18.31 18.15 -26.79
N TRP A 65 17.78 19.33 -27.12
CA TRP A 65 17.10 20.19 -26.15
C TRP A 65 15.84 19.55 -25.57
N THR A 66 15.09 18.82 -26.40
CA THR A 66 13.90 18.08 -25.96
C THR A 66 14.27 16.98 -24.96
N PHE A 67 15.38 16.27 -25.16
CA PHE A 67 15.85 15.23 -24.25
C PHE A 67 16.36 15.80 -22.92
N ILE A 68 17.09 16.92 -22.97
CA ILE A 68 17.54 17.62 -21.75
C ILE A 68 16.31 18.09 -20.95
N LEU A 69 15.34 18.73 -21.61
CA LEU A 69 14.11 19.17 -20.95
C LEU A 69 13.31 17.99 -20.37
N TYR A 70 13.20 16.89 -21.12
CA TYR A 70 12.59 15.65 -20.65
C TYR A 70 13.29 15.12 -19.39
N SER A 71 14.61 15.05 -19.39
CA SER A 71 15.40 14.50 -18.28
C SER A 71 15.22 15.33 -17.01
N ILE A 72 15.20 16.66 -17.15
CA ILE A 72 14.92 17.57 -16.04
C ILE A 72 13.50 17.34 -15.50
N LEU A 73 12.49 17.33 -16.39
CA LEU A 73 11.09 17.12 -15.98
C LEU A 73 10.88 15.74 -15.34
N ALA A 74 11.48 14.69 -15.88
CA ALA A 74 11.41 13.34 -15.36
C ALA A 74 12.03 13.26 -13.95
N THR A 75 13.17 13.91 -13.73
CA THR A 75 13.83 13.96 -12.41
C THR A 75 12.95 14.65 -11.37
N PHE A 76 12.37 15.82 -11.70
CA PHE A 76 11.45 16.51 -10.79
C PHE A 76 10.20 15.68 -10.49
N LEU A 77 9.64 15.04 -11.53
CA LEU A 77 8.47 14.18 -11.38
C LEU A 77 8.79 12.97 -10.50
N GLU A 78 9.96 12.36 -10.66
CA GLU A 78 10.42 11.23 -9.85
C GLU A 78 10.50 11.59 -8.37
N LEU A 79 11.16 12.71 -8.01
CA LEU A 79 11.23 13.20 -6.63
C LEU A 79 9.83 13.41 -6.03
N PHE A 80 8.90 13.97 -6.80
CA PHE A 80 7.53 14.20 -6.36
C PHE A 80 6.76 12.88 -6.16
N LEU A 81 6.88 11.94 -7.09
CA LEU A 81 6.22 10.63 -7.03
C LEU A 81 6.77 9.78 -5.89
N GLU A 82 8.07 9.86 -5.61
CA GLU A 82 8.71 9.17 -4.49
C GLU A 82 8.15 9.66 -3.15
N GLY A 83 8.10 10.99 -2.96
CA GLY A 83 7.50 11.58 -1.76
C GLY A 83 6.05 11.13 -1.55
N LYS A 84 5.24 11.14 -2.61
CA LYS A 84 3.86 10.67 -2.56
C LYS A 84 3.76 9.17 -2.24
N THR A 85 4.64 8.35 -2.82
CA THR A 85 4.67 6.90 -2.57
C THR A 85 5.07 6.60 -1.13
N CYS A 86 6.05 7.33 -0.59
CA CYS A 86 6.46 7.23 0.80
C CYS A 86 5.30 7.53 1.75
N GLU A 87 4.56 8.62 1.50
CA GLU A 87 3.39 8.98 2.29
C GLU A 87 2.25 7.95 2.20
N LEU A 88 2.01 7.38 1.01
CA LEU A 88 1.04 6.29 0.86
C LEU A 88 1.47 5.05 1.65
N LYS A 89 2.75 4.66 1.59
CA LYS A 89 3.29 3.53 2.36
C LYS A 89 3.12 3.73 3.86
N LYS A 90 3.48 4.91 4.39
CA LYS A 90 3.31 5.23 5.82
C LYS A 90 1.85 5.14 6.25
N ARG A 91 0.92 5.69 5.46
CA ARG A 91 -0.52 5.62 5.75
C ARG A 91 -1.04 4.20 5.73
N ALA A 92 -0.63 3.39 4.75
CA ALA A 92 -1.01 1.98 4.68
C ALA A 92 -0.49 1.21 5.91
N ALA A 93 0.77 1.41 6.29
CA ALA A 93 1.35 0.80 7.48
C ALA A 93 0.63 1.23 8.77
N SER A 94 0.26 2.51 8.89
CA SER A 94 -0.50 3.02 10.04
C SER A 94 -1.89 2.39 10.17
N ILE A 95 -2.61 2.19 9.05
CA ILE A 95 -3.90 1.49 9.05
C ILE A 95 -3.72 -0.01 9.35
N GLN A 96 -2.65 -0.62 8.83
CA GLN A 96 -2.35 -2.03 9.14
C GLN A 96 -2.05 -2.23 10.62
N GLU A 97 -1.22 -1.40 11.22
CA GLU A 97 -0.91 -1.46 12.66
C GLU A 97 -2.20 -1.28 13.49
N LEU A 98 -3.15 -0.47 13.02
CA LEU A 98 -4.41 -0.24 13.72
C LEU A 98 -5.27 -1.52 13.69
N PHE A 99 -5.34 -2.16 12.53
CA PHE A 99 -5.98 -3.47 12.38
C PHE A 99 -5.30 -4.54 13.24
N ASP A 100 -3.97 -4.66 13.16
CA ASP A 100 -3.18 -5.65 13.92
C ASP A 100 -3.33 -5.44 15.43
N SER A 101 -3.30 -4.19 15.89
CA SER A 101 -3.48 -3.87 17.32
C SER A 101 -4.86 -4.30 17.83
N LYS A 102 -5.90 -4.14 17.00
CA LYS A 102 -7.28 -4.51 17.35
C LYS A 102 -7.50 -6.02 17.31
N VAL A 103 -7.02 -6.68 16.26
CA VAL A 103 -7.28 -8.11 16.04
C VAL A 103 -6.35 -8.98 16.89
N LEU A 104 -5.05 -8.67 16.92
CA LEU A 104 -4.03 -9.48 17.57
C LEU A 104 -3.81 -9.14 19.06
N LEU A 105 -4.58 -8.18 19.61
CA LEU A 105 -4.45 -7.69 20.99
C LEU A 105 -3.04 -7.16 21.32
N ILE A 106 -2.40 -6.52 20.34
CA ILE A 106 -1.09 -5.89 20.50
C ILE A 106 -1.31 -4.41 20.82
N ASN A 107 -0.51 -3.86 21.73
CA ASN A 107 -0.54 -2.43 22.01
C ASN A 107 -0.02 -1.64 20.81
N TRP A 108 -0.69 -0.54 20.49
CA TRP A 108 -0.27 0.37 19.44
C TRP A 108 1.17 0.85 19.65
N ASN A 109 2.01 0.68 18.63
CA ASN A 109 3.40 1.12 18.69
C ASN A 109 3.55 2.62 18.35
N SER A 110 3.43 3.48 19.37
CA SER A 110 3.61 4.93 19.25
C SER A 110 5.06 5.36 18.93
N ILE A 111 6.04 4.47 19.10
CA ILE A 111 7.45 4.75 18.77
C ILE A 111 7.63 4.71 17.25
N LEU A 112 7.06 3.70 16.58
CA LEU A 112 7.15 3.56 15.12
C LEU A 112 6.12 4.41 14.40
N ILE A 113 4.90 4.51 14.94
CA ILE A 113 3.80 5.24 14.32
C ILE A 113 3.21 6.20 15.38
N PRO A 114 3.65 7.46 15.41
CA PRO A 114 3.33 8.37 16.50
C PRO A 114 1.86 8.76 16.57
N LYS A 115 1.11 8.63 15.45
CA LYS A 115 -0.30 8.99 15.37
C LYS A 115 -1.10 7.89 14.70
N GLN A 116 -2.24 7.57 15.30
CA GLN A 116 -3.23 6.69 14.69
C GLN A 116 -3.86 7.35 13.45
N PRO A 117 -4.27 6.56 12.45
CA PRO A 117 -4.90 7.10 11.26
C PRO A 117 -6.28 7.66 11.59
N GLU A 118 -6.59 8.82 11.03
CA GLU A 118 -7.89 9.47 11.20
C GLU A 118 -9.01 8.65 10.55
N SER A 119 -10.17 8.60 11.21
CA SER A 119 -11.36 7.89 10.72
C SER A 119 -11.83 8.41 9.35
N GLU A 120 -11.67 9.70 9.08
CA GLU A 120 -11.99 10.30 7.78
C GLU A 120 -11.12 9.71 6.66
N VAL A 121 -9.82 9.54 6.90
CA VAL A 121 -8.88 8.97 5.93
C VAL A 121 -9.29 7.52 5.60
N ILE A 122 -9.59 6.73 6.63
CA ILE A 122 -10.06 5.36 6.48
C ILE A 122 -11.35 5.34 5.65
N PHE A 123 -12.37 6.10 6.04
CA PHE A 123 -13.64 6.15 5.33
C PHE A 123 -13.49 6.56 3.86
N ARG A 124 -12.63 7.56 3.58
CA ARG A 124 -12.33 8.02 2.22
C ARG A 124 -11.72 6.91 1.35
N TYR A 125 -10.78 6.13 1.87
CA TYR A 125 -10.15 5.05 1.11
C TYR A 125 -11.05 3.82 0.98
N TYR A 126 -11.78 3.47 2.03
CA TYR A 126 -12.83 2.44 1.98
C TYR A 126 -13.84 2.71 0.87
N ASN A 127 -14.42 3.91 0.81
CA ASN A 127 -15.38 4.28 -0.22
C ASN A 127 -14.80 4.19 -1.64
N LYS A 128 -13.50 4.48 -1.80
CA LYS A 128 -12.80 4.33 -3.08
C LYS A 128 -12.46 2.87 -3.41
N PHE A 129 -12.44 1.98 -2.43
CA PHE A 129 -12.23 0.54 -2.61
C PHE A 129 -13.50 -0.12 -3.11
N VAL A 130 -14.61 0.03 -2.37
CA VAL A 130 -15.90 -0.62 -2.67
C VAL A 130 -16.50 -0.22 -4.02
N LYS A 131 -16.16 0.98 -4.51
CA LYS A 131 -16.54 1.42 -5.87
C LYS A 131 -15.91 0.61 -7.00
N LYS A 132 -14.80 -0.10 -6.74
CA LYS A 132 -14.00 -0.78 -7.78
C LYS A 132 -13.77 -2.26 -7.47
N TYR A 133 -13.84 -2.68 -6.21
CA TYR A 133 -13.48 -4.02 -5.77
C TYR A 133 -14.51 -4.54 -4.77
N THR A 134 -14.67 -5.87 -4.72
CA THR A 134 -15.53 -6.53 -3.74
C THR A 134 -14.76 -6.79 -2.44
N LEU A 135 -15.51 -6.96 -1.34
CA LEU A 135 -14.97 -7.20 0.00
C LEU A 135 -14.70 -8.68 0.29
N ASP A 136 -15.17 -9.59 -0.57
CA ASP A 136 -15.16 -11.05 -0.32
C ASP A 136 -13.76 -11.59 0.02
N LYS A 137 -12.73 -11.00 -0.59
CA LYS A 137 -11.32 -11.39 -0.39
C LYS A 137 -10.66 -10.75 0.84
N LEU A 138 -11.42 -10.05 1.68
CA LEU A 138 -10.93 -9.40 2.89
C LEU A 138 -11.43 -10.09 4.16
N TYR A 139 -12.47 -10.92 4.05
CA TYR A 139 -12.93 -11.79 5.12
C TYR A 139 -11.96 -12.95 5.31
N ASP A 140 -11.90 -13.44 6.54
CA ASP A 140 -11.02 -14.56 6.94
C ASP A 140 -9.55 -14.31 6.54
N TRP A 141 -9.07 -13.07 6.74
CA TRP A 141 -7.68 -12.65 6.50
C TRP A 141 -6.66 -13.54 7.23
N TYR A 142 -7.00 -13.92 8.47
CA TYR A 142 -6.30 -14.92 9.24
C TYR A 142 -6.98 -16.29 9.14
N PRO A 143 -6.21 -17.38 9.01
CA PRO A 143 -6.75 -18.73 8.90
C PRO A 143 -7.57 -19.13 10.14
N LYS A 144 -8.67 -19.87 9.93
CA LYS A 144 -9.57 -20.32 11.01
C LYS A 144 -8.87 -21.28 11.98
N GLU A 145 -7.81 -21.94 11.54
CA GLU A 145 -6.96 -22.82 12.34
C GLU A 145 -6.36 -22.11 13.56
N ILE A 146 -6.17 -20.78 13.50
CA ILE A 146 -5.70 -19.96 14.63
C ILE A 146 -6.68 -20.02 15.81
N GLU A 147 -7.98 -20.27 15.59
CA GLU A 147 -9.00 -20.39 16.64
C GLU A 147 -8.63 -21.44 17.70
N SER A 148 -7.96 -22.50 17.27
CA SER A 148 -7.52 -23.60 18.16
C SER A 148 -6.44 -23.16 19.16
N VAL A 149 -5.72 -22.06 18.88
CA VAL A 149 -4.60 -21.58 19.68
C VAL A 149 -5.10 -20.60 20.74
N LYS A 150 -5.23 -21.09 21.99
CA LYS A 150 -5.80 -20.30 23.10
C LYS A 150 -4.83 -19.33 23.76
N THR A 151 -3.53 -19.45 23.48
CA THR A 151 -2.46 -18.68 24.12
C THR A 151 -2.05 -17.48 23.28
N ASN A 152 -1.20 -16.62 23.85
CA ASN A 152 -0.54 -15.51 23.14
C ASN A 152 0.29 -15.95 21.90
N VAL A 153 0.53 -17.25 21.72
CA VAL A 153 1.13 -17.79 20.49
C VAL A 153 0.26 -17.49 19.27
N ALA A 154 -1.07 -17.37 19.42
CA ALA A 154 -1.97 -16.98 18.33
C ALA A 154 -1.63 -15.60 17.77
N THR A 155 -1.32 -14.63 18.65
CA THR A 155 -0.86 -13.29 18.29
C THR A 155 0.45 -13.32 17.50
N LEU A 156 1.40 -14.18 17.92
CA LEU A 156 2.68 -14.34 17.22
C LEU A 156 2.50 -14.98 15.84
N LEU A 157 1.68 -16.03 15.74
CA LEU A 157 1.34 -16.68 14.48
C LEU A 157 0.66 -15.71 13.51
N GLY A 158 -0.33 -14.95 14.00
CA GLY A 158 -0.99 -13.92 13.21
C GLY A 158 -0.01 -12.86 12.70
N LYS A 159 0.93 -12.43 13.54
CA LYS A 159 1.97 -11.48 13.11
C LYS A 159 2.85 -12.06 12.01
N VAL A 160 3.34 -13.29 12.14
CA VAL A 160 4.15 -13.95 11.11
C VAL A 160 3.39 -14.10 9.80
N LEU A 161 2.12 -14.54 9.86
CA LEU A 161 1.27 -14.72 8.67
C LEU A 161 0.98 -13.40 7.94
N ASN A 162 0.95 -12.27 8.65
CA ASN A 162 0.66 -10.98 8.05
C ASN A 162 1.83 -10.38 7.25
N TYR A 163 3.06 -10.86 7.46
CA TYR A 163 4.26 -10.43 6.73
C TYR A 163 4.72 -11.40 5.63
N LEU A 164 4.00 -12.52 5.44
CA LEU A 164 4.20 -13.49 4.35
C LEU A 164 3.35 -13.10 3.13
#